data_AF-A0A368TAN0-F1
#
_entry.id   AF-A0A368TAN0-F1
#
_cell.length_a   1.000
_cell.length_b   1.000
_cell.length_c   1.000
_cell.angle_alpha   90.00
_cell.angle_beta   90.00
_cell.angle_gamma   90.00
#
_symmetry.space_group_name_H-M   'P 1'
#
loop_
_entity.id
_entity.type
_entity.pdbx_description
1 polymer ?
#
loop_
_entity_poly.entity_id
_entity_poly.type
_entity_poly.pdbx_seq_one_letter_code
_entity_poly.pdbx_strand_id
1 'polypeptide(L)'
;MMALLRSRTAMLVLVAVVTVGLVATSAVGLLNGWGPAPASQGAADSAAPAPEMEVLGAAPDGVEYTDLGQQCDTAECYRPVALTSDSVEGEQAVEAVYNHLLDQGWGRLLPQGATDPADVPLADSALTDGSVIVQGSVQPYTEGSTAGLVLAHASAPA
;
A
#
# COMPACT_ATOMS: atom_id res chain seq x y z
N MET A 1 -11.44 -44.30 31.05
CA MET A 1 -12.05 -42.95 31.09
C MET A 1 -12.13 -42.34 29.69
N MET A 2 -12.83 -42.95 28.73
CA MET A 2 -13.08 -42.35 27.41
C MET A 2 -14.40 -42.89 26.83
N ALA A 3 -15.50 -42.64 27.54
CA ALA A 3 -16.83 -43.16 27.14
C ALA A 3 -17.91 -42.07 27.09
N LEU A 4 -17.52 -40.78 27.12
CA LEU A 4 -18.46 -39.66 27.13
C LEU A 4 -18.61 -38.94 25.77
N LEU A 5 -17.81 -39.32 24.76
CA LEU A 5 -17.80 -38.67 23.44
C LEU A 5 -18.76 -39.27 22.40
N ARG A 6 -19.67 -40.18 22.79
CA ARG A 6 -20.61 -40.82 21.86
C ARG A 6 -22.07 -40.62 22.23
N SER A 7 -22.38 -39.54 22.94
CA SER A 7 -23.76 -39.18 23.25
C SER A 7 -24.21 -38.03 22.35
N ARG A 8 -25.18 -38.30 21.47
CA ARG A 8 -25.82 -37.28 20.61
C ARG A 8 -26.41 -36.13 21.44
N THR A 9 -26.83 -36.39 22.67
CA THR A 9 -27.36 -35.36 23.57
C THR A 9 -26.28 -34.42 24.11
N ALA A 10 -25.06 -34.90 24.36
CA ALA A 10 -23.95 -34.05 24.81
C ALA A 10 -23.51 -33.06 23.72
N MET A 11 -23.53 -33.49 22.46
CA MET A 11 -23.22 -32.64 21.30
C MET A 11 -24.28 -31.55 21.09
N LEU A 12 -25.57 -31.88 21.25
CA LEU A 12 -26.65 -30.89 21.14
C LEU A 12 -26.62 -29.85 22.26
N VAL A 13 -26.26 -30.25 23.49
CA VAL A 13 -26.09 -29.32 24.61
C VAL A 13 -24.92 -28.37 24.36
N LEU A 14 -23.79 -28.86 23.85
CA LEU A 14 -22.65 -28.00 23.49
C LEU A 14 -22.99 -26.99 22.40
N VAL A 15 -23.71 -27.40 21.35
CA VAL A 15 -24.16 -26.51 20.27
C VAL A 15 -25.14 -25.45 20.81
N ALA A 16 -26.06 -25.83 21.69
CA ALA A 16 -26.98 -24.90 22.33
C ALA A 16 -26.26 -23.88 23.23
N VAL A 17 -25.25 -24.31 23.98
CA VAL A 17 -24.45 -23.41 24.84
C VAL A 17 -23.62 -22.44 23.99
N VAL A 18 -23.01 -22.91 22.90
CA VAL A 18 -22.23 -22.05 21.99
C VAL A 18 -23.11 -21.04 21.27
N THR A 19 -24.31 -21.43 20.82
CA THR A 19 -25.24 -20.50 20.16
C THR A 19 -25.80 -19.45 21.11
N VAL A 20 -26.16 -19.81 22.35
CA VAL A 20 -26.59 -18.83 23.36
C VAL A 20 -25.44 -17.90 23.76
N GLY A 21 -24.20 -18.41 23.84
CA GLY A 21 -23.01 -17.59 24.07
C GLY A 21 -22.72 -16.60 22.93
N LEU A 22 -22.96 -16.97 21.68
CA LEU A 22 -22.73 -16.10 20.53
C LEU A 22 -23.77 -14.98 20.40
N VAL A 23 -25.02 -15.24 20.81
CA VAL A 23 -26.14 -14.28 20.70
C VAL A 23 -26.17 -13.26 21.85
N ALA A 24 -25.53 -13.55 22.99
CA ALA A 24 -25.46 -12.60 24.11
C ALA A 24 -24.46 -11.44 23.88
N THR A 25 -23.52 -11.55 22.93
CA THR A 25 -22.43 -10.57 22.73
C THR A 25 -22.79 -9.44 21.77
N SER A 26 -23.99 -9.42 21.19
CA SER A 26 -24.38 -8.44 20.16
C SER A 26 -25.25 -7.26 20.65
N ALA A 27 -25.45 -7.09 21.96
CA ALA A 27 -26.42 -6.11 22.49
C ALA A 27 -25.87 -5.01 23.42
N VAL A 28 -24.56 -4.75 23.47
CA VAL A 28 -23.98 -3.71 24.36
C VAL A 28 -23.75 -2.35 23.65
N GLY A 29 -23.98 -2.25 22.34
CA GLY A 29 -23.60 -1.05 21.56
C GLY A 29 -24.65 0.06 21.40
N LEU A 30 -25.92 -0.15 21.78
CA LEU A 30 -27.02 0.74 21.33
C LEU A 30 -27.49 1.79 22.34
N LEU A 31 -26.82 1.93 23.49
CA LEU A 31 -27.22 2.90 24.54
C LEU A 31 -26.34 4.16 24.63
N ASN A 32 -25.36 4.36 23.73
CA ASN A 32 -24.45 5.52 23.78
C ASN A 32 -24.92 6.72 22.94
N GLY A 33 -26.24 6.89 22.78
CA GLY A 33 -26.86 7.85 21.86
C GLY A 33 -27.04 9.28 22.38
N TRP A 34 -26.43 9.70 23.49
CA TRP A 34 -26.60 11.09 23.96
C TRP A 34 -25.41 11.62 24.77
N GLY A 35 -24.30 11.86 24.08
CA GLY A 35 -23.14 12.59 24.60
C GLY A 35 -22.14 12.88 23.47
N PRO A 36 -21.40 14.01 23.51
CA PRO A 36 -20.38 14.27 22.51
C PRO A 36 -19.34 13.14 22.56
N ALA A 37 -19.16 12.47 21.42
CA ALA A 37 -18.43 11.22 21.31
C ALA A 37 -16.99 11.32 21.85
N PRO A 38 -16.56 10.44 22.78
CA PRO A 38 -15.16 10.15 22.94
C PRO A 38 -14.70 9.28 21.77
N ALA A 39 -13.76 9.78 20.99
CA ALA A 39 -13.05 9.01 19.98
C ALA A 39 -12.39 7.80 20.66
N SER A 40 -12.84 6.59 20.34
CA SER A 40 -12.14 5.36 20.75
C SER A 40 -12.38 4.25 19.73
N GLN A 41 -11.35 4.07 18.90
CA GLN A 41 -10.75 2.79 18.53
C GLN A 41 -11.72 1.69 18.07
N GLY A 42 -11.86 1.62 16.75
CA GLY A 42 -12.47 0.53 16.01
C GLY A 42 -12.18 0.69 14.53
N ALA A 43 -10.90 0.77 14.17
CA ALA A 43 -10.49 0.59 12.78
C ALA A 43 -10.17 -0.90 12.63
N ALA A 44 -10.92 -1.59 11.76
CA ALA A 44 -10.46 -2.82 11.15
C ALA A 44 -9.01 -2.63 10.67
N ASP A 45 -8.16 -3.66 10.74
CA ASP A 45 -6.82 -3.72 10.13
C ASP A 45 -6.91 -3.32 8.65
N SER A 46 -6.91 -2.01 8.41
CA SER A 46 -6.94 -1.39 7.10
C SER A 46 -5.49 -1.05 6.81
N ALA A 47 -5.02 -1.43 5.63
CA ALA A 47 -3.67 -1.13 5.18
C ALA A 47 -3.32 0.35 5.47
N ALA A 48 -2.07 0.59 5.88
CA ALA A 48 -1.59 1.94 6.09
C ALA A 48 -1.81 2.77 4.81
N PRO A 49 -2.26 4.03 4.89
CA PRO A 49 -2.42 4.89 3.73
C PRO A 49 -1.13 4.93 2.89
N ALA A 50 -1.26 5.09 1.58
CA ALA A 50 -0.10 5.22 0.71
C ALA A 50 0.69 6.51 1.03
N PRO A 51 2.01 6.55 0.78
CA PRO A 51 2.77 7.79 0.84
C PRO A 51 2.15 8.89 -0.02
N GLU A 52 2.21 10.12 0.48
CA GLU A 52 1.75 11.29 -0.27
C GLU A 52 2.77 11.67 -1.37
N MET A 53 2.29 12.26 -2.47
CA MET A 53 3.13 12.58 -3.64
C MET A 53 4.23 13.59 -3.30
N GLU A 54 4.03 14.45 -2.32
CA GLU A 54 4.97 15.49 -1.89
C GLU A 54 6.32 14.92 -1.44
N VAL A 55 6.40 13.63 -1.11
CA VAL A 55 7.67 12.95 -0.78
C VAL A 55 8.65 12.93 -1.96
N LEU A 56 8.15 13.01 -3.21
CA LEU A 56 8.98 13.09 -4.41
C LEU A 56 9.65 14.48 -4.57
N GLY A 57 9.21 15.48 -3.80
CA GLY A 57 9.64 16.85 -3.95
C GLY A 57 9.12 17.50 -5.23
N ALA A 58 9.90 18.45 -5.76
CA ALA A 58 9.59 19.10 -7.03
C ALA A 58 9.90 18.16 -8.20
N ALA A 59 9.08 18.21 -9.25
CA ALA A 59 9.37 17.50 -10.49
C ALA A 59 10.62 18.09 -11.18
N PRO A 60 11.43 17.26 -11.86
CA PRO A 60 12.55 17.76 -12.65
C PRO A 60 12.06 18.55 -13.88
N ASP A 61 12.94 19.37 -14.43
CA ASP A 61 12.63 20.21 -15.59
C ASP A 61 12.06 19.38 -16.76
N GLY A 62 10.94 19.83 -17.33
CA GLY A 62 10.30 19.18 -18.48
C GLY A 62 9.46 17.94 -18.14
N VAL A 63 9.28 17.62 -16.85
CA VAL A 63 8.35 16.59 -16.38
C VAL A 63 7.36 17.19 -15.38
N GLU A 64 6.10 16.81 -15.48
CA GLU A 64 5.06 17.16 -14.51
C GLU A 64 4.52 15.91 -13.80
N TYR A 65 4.22 16.05 -12.51
CA TYR A 65 3.59 15.00 -11.70
C TYR A 65 2.10 15.26 -11.56
N THR A 66 1.29 14.23 -11.79
CA THR A 66 -0.14 14.24 -11.51
C THR A 66 -0.51 13.08 -10.59
N ASP A 67 -0.97 13.40 -9.38
CA ASP A 67 -1.48 12.41 -8.43
C ASP A 67 -2.80 11.80 -8.95
N LEU A 68 -2.85 10.47 -9.05
CA LEU A 68 -4.05 9.73 -9.48
C LEU A 68 -4.87 9.21 -8.30
N GLY A 69 -4.47 9.55 -7.07
CA GLY A 69 -5.10 9.10 -5.85
C GLY A 69 -4.62 7.73 -5.37
N GLN A 70 -4.71 7.48 -4.07
CA GLN A 70 -4.34 6.20 -3.50
C GLN A 70 -5.25 5.04 -3.98
N GLN A 71 -4.65 3.86 -4.13
CA GLN A 71 -5.30 2.59 -4.36
C GLN A 71 -4.95 1.66 -3.20
N CYS A 72 -5.95 1.07 -2.56
CA CYS A 72 -5.75 0.17 -1.42
C CYS A 72 -6.32 -1.20 -1.74
N ASP A 73 -5.55 -2.23 -1.44
CA ASP A 73 -6.05 -3.59 -1.29
C ASP A 73 -6.12 -3.98 0.20
N THR A 74 -6.36 -5.26 0.48
CA THR A 74 -6.49 -5.76 1.86
C THR A 74 -5.17 -5.77 2.64
N ALA A 75 -4.02 -5.67 1.97
CA ALA A 75 -2.69 -5.81 2.54
C ALA A 75 -1.88 -4.51 2.46
N GLU A 76 -2.01 -3.73 1.39
CA GLU A 76 -1.24 -2.51 1.17
C GLU A 76 -2.02 -1.41 0.42
N CYS A 77 -1.59 -0.16 0.62
CA CYS A 77 -2.00 0.96 -0.20
C CYS A 77 -0.79 1.49 -0.98
N TYR A 78 -1.01 1.79 -2.26
CA TYR A 78 -0.04 2.44 -3.13
C TYR A 78 -0.64 3.66 -3.82
N ARG A 79 0.19 4.57 -4.29
CA ARG A 79 -0.23 5.81 -4.96
C ARG A 79 0.37 5.87 -6.37
N PRO A 80 -0.44 5.67 -7.42
CA PRO A 80 -0.01 5.94 -8.79
C PRO A 80 0.12 7.44 -9.05
N VAL A 81 1.20 7.83 -9.72
CA VAL A 81 1.47 9.19 -10.17
C VAL A 81 1.73 9.14 -11.67
N ALA A 82 0.94 9.87 -12.45
CA ALA A 82 1.19 10.03 -13.88
C ALA A 82 2.34 11.01 -14.11
N LEU A 83 3.20 10.68 -15.05
CA LEU A 83 4.26 11.55 -15.55
C LEU A 83 3.85 12.08 -16.92
N THR A 84 3.91 13.40 -17.09
CA THR A 84 3.69 14.06 -18.39
C THR A 84 4.95 14.78 -18.80
N SER A 85 5.36 14.62 -20.06
CA SER A 85 6.42 15.39 -20.68
C SER A 85 6.12 15.64 -22.15
N ASP A 86 6.36 16.88 -22.60
CA ASP A 86 6.28 17.26 -24.01
C ASP A 86 7.60 17.02 -24.77
N SER A 87 8.67 16.66 -24.05
CA SER A 87 10.04 16.67 -24.57
C SER A 87 10.68 15.30 -24.69
N VAL A 88 10.21 14.34 -23.90
CA VAL A 88 10.80 12.99 -23.80
C VAL A 88 9.72 11.93 -23.68
N GLU A 89 10.04 10.72 -24.12
CA GLU A 89 9.15 9.55 -24.07
C GLU A 89 9.35 8.74 -22.78
N GLY A 90 8.46 7.78 -22.51
CA GLY A 90 8.26 7.17 -21.19
C GLY A 90 9.52 6.73 -20.44
N GLU A 91 10.44 6.02 -21.09
CA GLU A 91 11.70 5.60 -20.47
C GLU A 91 12.56 6.78 -20.02
N GLN A 92 12.74 7.78 -20.89
CA GLN A 92 13.52 8.98 -20.61
C GLN A 92 12.84 9.86 -19.55
N ALA A 93 11.51 9.90 -19.51
CA ALA A 93 10.76 10.59 -18.46
C ALA A 93 10.99 9.94 -17.09
N VAL A 94 10.92 8.60 -17.01
CA VAL A 94 11.22 7.86 -15.77
C VAL A 94 12.67 8.06 -15.36
N GLU A 95 13.62 7.97 -16.29
CA GLU A 95 15.04 8.21 -16.00
C GLU A 95 15.33 9.62 -15.49
N ALA A 96 14.69 10.64 -16.06
CA ALA A 96 14.82 12.02 -15.59
C ALA A 96 14.37 12.17 -14.13
N VAL A 97 13.23 11.58 -13.78
CA VAL A 97 12.75 11.56 -12.39
C VAL A 97 13.69 10.78 -11.48
N TYR A 98 14.13 9.59 -11.90
CA TYR A 98 15.00 8.77 -11.07
C TYR A 98 16.33 9.45 -10.80
N ASN A 99 16.97 10.03 -11.82
CA ASN A 99 18.21 10.79 -11.63
C ASN A 99 18.00 11.95 -10.66
N HIS A 100 16.88 12.67 -10.77
CA HIS A 100 16.54 13.74 -9.85
C HIS A 100 16.41 13.27 -8.39
N LEU A 101 15.73 12.15 -8.15
CA LEU A 101 15.58 11.56 -6.83
C LEU A 101 16.92 11.04 -6.27
N LEU A 102 17.76 10.43 -7.12
CA LEU A 102 19.11 10.01 -6.74
C LEU A 102 19.97 11.20 -6.30
N ASP A 103 19.89 12.34 -7.00
CA ASP A 103 20.57 13.58 -6.61
C ASP A 103 20.05 14.13 -5.27
N GLN A 104 18.80 13.83 -4.89
CA GLN A 104 18.22 14.14 -3.58
C GLN A 104 18.58 13.10 -2.50
N GLY A 105 19.36 12.07 -2.83
CA GLY A 105 19.86 11.08 -1.87
C GLY A 105 19.00 9.81 -1.77
N TRP A 106 18.07 9.58 -2.70
CA TRP A 106 17.40 8.29 -2.79
C TRP A 106 18.39 7.18 -3.13
N GLY A 107 18.19 6.00 -2.55
CA GLY A 107 18.93 4.79 -2.85
C GLY A 107 18.28 3.99 -3.97
N ARG A 108 19.10 3.26 -4.73
CA ARG A 108 18.62 2.35 -5.77
C ARG A 108 18.44 0.93 -5.23
N LEU A 109 17.26 0.36 -5.44
CA LEU A 109 16.93 -1.03 -5.18
C LEU A 109 17.09 -1.85 -6.46
N LEU A 110 17.94 -2.87 -6.40
CA LEU A 110 18.20 -3.75 -7.54
C LEU A 110 17.22 -4.93 -7.56
N PRO A 111 16.84 -5.43 -8.74
CA PRO A 111 16.05 -6.65 -8.86
C PRO A 111 16.81 -7.85 -8.28
N GLN A 112 16.07 -8.88 -7.87
CA GLN A 112 16.67 -10.08 -7.28
C GLN A 112 17.68 -10.72 -8.24
N GLY A 113 18.87 -11.04 -7.72
CA GLY A 113 19.95 -11.66 -8.49
C GLY A 113 20.87 -10.68 -9.21
N ALA A 114 20.52 -9.39 -9.31
CA ALA A 114 21.44 -8.36 -9.76
C ALA A 114 22.38 -7.95 -8.61
N THR A 115 23.66 -7.76 -8.92
CA THR A 115 24.70 -7.39 -7.93
C THR A 115 25.43 -6.11 -8.31
N ASP A 116 25.52 -5.80 -9.60
CA ASP A 116 26.06 -4.55 -10.11
C ASP A 116 24.91 -3.63 -10.58
N PRO A 117 24.77 -2.41 -10.02
CA PRO A 117 23.79 -1.45 -10.51
C PRO A 117 24.03 -1.03 -11.97
N ALA A 118 25.26 -1.08 -12.48
CA ALA A 118 25.57 -0.69 -13.86
C ALA A 118 24.97 -1.65 -14.90
N ASP A 119 24.67 -2.89 -14.51
CA ASP A 119 24.11 -3.92 -15.39
C ASP A 119 22.58 -3.86 -15.52
N VAL A 120 21.92 -3.01 -14.73
CA VAL A 120 20.47 -2.87 -14.71
C VAL A 120 20.11 -1.49 -15.26
N PRO A 121 19.20 -1.37 -16.26
CA PRO A 121 18.64 -0.09 -16.67
C PRO A 121 17.94 0.61 -15.51
N LEU A 122 17.97 1.95 -15.48
CA LEU A 122 17.41 2.70 -14.35
C LEU A 122 15.89 2.51 -14.24
N ALA A 123 15.19 2.48 -15.38
CA ALA A 123 13.76 2.21 -15.47
C ALA A 123 13.34 0.80 -14.98
N ASP A 124 14.26 -0.18 -14.97
CA ASP A 124 14.02 -1.55 -14.51
C ASP A 124 14.28 -1.73 -12.99
N SER A 125 14.63 -0.65 -12.30
CA SER A 125 14.89 -0.64 -10.86
C SER A 125 13.82 0.11 -10.08
N ALA A 126 13.85 -0.02 -8.76
CA ALA A 126 13.08 0.83 -7.85
C ALA A 126 14.01 1.77 -7.08
N LEU A 127 13.51 2.90 -6.62
CA LEU A 127 14.23 3.80 -5.72
C LEU A 127 13.61 3.77 -4.32
N THR A 128 14.39 4.10 -3.30
CA THR A 128 13.89 4.24 -1.93
C THR A 128 14.64 5.30 -1.13
N ASP A 129 13.94 6.01 -0.26
CA ASP A 129 14.54 6.88 0.77
C ASP A 129 14.70 6.16 2.13
N GLY A 130 14.41 4.85 2.17
CA GLY A 130 14.38 4.01 3.37
C GLY A 130 12.99 3.89 4.01
N SER A 131 12.03 4.73 3.64
CA SER A 131 10.65 4.71 4.15
C SER A 131 9.59 4.55 3.05
N VAL A 132 9.90 5.05 1.85
CA VAL A 132 9.07 4.98 0.64
C VAL A 132 9.86 4.25 -0.44
N ILE A 133 9.16 3.46 -1.24
CA ILE A 133 9.66 2.87 -2.47
C ILE A 133 8.92 3.52 -3.64
N VAL A 134 9.67 3.85 -4.68
CA VAL A 134 9.17 4.36 -5.95
C VAL A 134 9.55 3.38 -7.05
N GLN A 135 8.56 2.97 -7.84
CA GLN A 135 8.77 2.15 -9.03
C GLN A 135 8.17 2.83 -10.26
N GLY A 136 8.96 3.00 -11.30
CA GLY A 136 8.55 3.56 -12.57
C GLY A 136 7.94 2.52 -13.50
N SER A 137 7.07 3.02 -14.37
CA SER A 137 6.50 2.28 -15.49
C SER A 137 6.62 3.15 -16.72
N VAL A 138 7.21 2.61 -17.77
CA VAL A 138 7.29 3.29 -19.08
C VAL A 138 5.93 3.30 -19.80
N GLN A 139 4.94 2.60 -19.27
CA GLN A 139 3.57 2.63 -19.78
C GLN A 139 2.81 3.80 -19.15
N PRO A 140 2.08 4.58 -19.95
CA PRO A 140 1.26 5.67 -19.44
C PRO A 140 0.08 5.14 -18.62
N TYR A 141 -0.24 5.83 -17.53
CA TYR A 141 -1.37 5.46 -16.65
C TYR A 141 -2.68 6.11 -17.06
N THR A 142 -2.62 7.23 -17.77
CA THR A 142 -3.78 7.95 -18.29
C THR A 142 -3.57 8.35 -19.74
N GLU A 143 -4.68 8.63 -20.44
CA GLU A 143 -4.63 9.30 -21.74
C GLU A 143 -3.95 10.66 -21.57
N GLY A 144 -2.86 10.90 -22.29
CA GLY A 144 -2.06 12.12 -22.20
C GLY A 144 -0.87 12.08 -21.23
N SER A 145 -0.71 11.01 -20.44
CA SER A 145 0.54 10.78 -19.71
C SER A 145 1.59 10.12 -20.61
N THR A 146 2.86 10.32 -20.30
CA THR A 146 4.03 9.74 -20.96
C THR A 146 4.48 8.46 -20.26
N ALA A 147 4.37 8.41 -18.93
CA ALA A 147 4.80 7.30 -18.09
C ALA A 147 4.05 7.34 -16.73
N GLY A 148 4.40 6.42 -15.82
CA GLY A 148 3.86 6.39 -14.47
C GLY A 148 4.90 6.06 -13.41
N LEU A 149 4.59 6.41 -12.16
CA LEU A 149 5.29 5.99 -10.96
C LEU A 149 4.29 5.39 -9.98
N VAL A 150 4.72 4.41 -9.21
CA VAL A 150 3.99 3.88 -8.05
C VAL A 150 4.78 4.18 -6.79
N LEU A 151 4.14 4.83 -5.83
CA LEU A 151 4.67 5.06 -4.49
C LEU A 151 4.04 4.06 -3.53
N ALA A 152 4.87 3.39 -2.73
CA ALA A 152 4.43 2.51 -1.66
C ALA A 152 5.33 2.66 -0.44
N HIS A 153 4.87 2.26 0.74
CA HIS A 153 5.74 2.19 1.90
C HIS A 153 6.78 1.08 1.73
N ALA A 154 8.02 1.33 2.17
CA ALA A 154 9.02 0.29 2.28
C ALA A 154 8.59 -0.69 3.39
N SER A 155 8.22 -1.91 3.02
CA SER A 155 7.94 -2.96 4.00
C SER A 155 9.21 -3.32 4.76
N ALA A 156 9.16 -3.34 6.09
CA ALA A 156 10.25 -3.94 6.87
C ALA A 156 10.39 -5.42 6.47
N PRO A 157 11.62 -5.96 6.31
CA PRO A 157 11.79 -7.39 6.10
C PRO A 157 11.17 -8.14 7.29
N ALA A 158 10.29 -9.10 6.98
CA ALA A 158 9.67 -9.99 7.96
C ALA A 158 10.68 -10.99 8.54
#